data_AF-A0A919Z665-F1
#
_entry.id   AF-A0A919Z665-F1
#
_cell.length_a   1.000
_cell.length_b   1.000
_cell.length_c   1.000
_cell.angle_alpha   90.00
_cell.angle_beta   90.00
_cell.angle_gamma   90.00
#
_symmetry.space_group_name_H-M   'P 1'
#
loop_
_entity.id
_entity.type
_entity.pdbx_description
1 polymer ?
#
loop_
_entity_poly.entity_id
_entity_poly.type
_entity_poly.pdbx_seq_one_letter_code
_entity_poly.pdbx_strand_id
1 'polypeptide(L)' 'MNYQSFKSNSSKEYLGFCEQKGFIYSVQLDAGRYAVVALNNGQVTTLIQFAVQPYAVRMEV' A
#
# COMPACT_ATOMS: atom_id res chain seq x y z
N MET A 1 8.98 -0.27 4.96
CA MET A 1 9.13 -1.47 4.11
C MET A 1 10.42 -1.34 3.32
N ASN A 2 11.21 -2.42 3.20
CA ASN A 2 12.39 -2.43 2.32
C ASN A 2 12.04 -2.99 0.93
N TYR A 3 12.96 -2.89 -0.03
CA TYR A 3 12.73 -3.35 -1.40
C TYR A 3 12.41 -4.85 -1.51
N GLN A 4 13.08 -5.70 -0.72
CA GLN A 4 12.83 -7.14 -0.76
C GLN A 4 11.41 -7.47 -0.31
N SER A 5 10.95 -6.87 0.79
CA SER A 5 9.57 -7.00 1.26
C SER A 5 8.55 -6.45 0.27
N PHE A 6 8.85 -5.34 -0.41
CA PHE A 6 8.01 -4.81 -1.48
C PHE A 6 7.91 -5.78 -2.67
N LYS A 7 9.05 -6.29 -3.13
CA LYS A 7 9.14 -7.20 -4.28
C LYS A 7 8.36 -8.49 -4.03
N SER A 8 8.47 -9.06 -2.82
CA SER A 8 7.75 -10.28 -2.43
C SER A 8 6.29 -10.06 -2.03
N ASN A 9 5.83 -8.81 -1.90
CA ASN A 9 4.44 -8.52 -1.56
C ASN A 9 3.53 -8.90 -2.74
N SER A 10 2.70 -9.93 -2.58
CA SER A 10 1.77 -10.39 -3.62
C SER A 10 0.50 -9.53 -3.70
N SER A 11 0.18 -8.79 -2.64
CA SER A 11 -1.01 -7.92 -2.53
C SER A 11 -0.72 -6.46 -2.93
N LYS A 12 0.32 -6.22 -3.75
CA LYS A 12 0.65 -4.88 -4.23
C LYS A 12 -0.19 -4.51 -5.45
N GLU A 13 -0.71 -3.29 -5.46
CA GLU A 13 -1.54 -2.75 -6.53
C GLU A 13 -0.92 -1.45 -7.05
N TYR A 14 -0.80 -1.32 -8.37
CA TYR A 14 -0.27 -0.12 -9.00
C TYR A 14 -1.32 0.99 -9.02
N LEU A 15 -0.98 2.17 -8.49
CA LEU A 15 -1.88 3.31 -8.40
C LEU A 15 -1.57 4.41 -9.43
N GLY A 16 -0.32 4.47 -9.92
CA GLY A 16 0.07 5.49 -10.89
C GLY A 16 1.55 5.87 -10.80
N PHE A 17 1.93 6.90 -11.56
CA PHE A 17 3.29 7.43 -11.60
C PHE A 17 3.29 8.91 -11.23
N CYS A 18 4.30 9.33 -10.47
CA CYS A 18 4.55 10.72 -10.11
C CYS A 18 6.01 11.03 -10.44
N GLU A 19 6.28 12.07 -11.24
CA GLU A 19 7.66 12.42 -11.65
C GLU A 19 8.62 12.60 -10.48
N GLN A 20 8.16 13.21 -9.39
CA GLN A 20 8.99 13.46 -8.21
C GLN A 20 9.24 12.24 -7.33
N LYS A 21 8.38 11.22 -7.40
CA LYS A 21 8.34 10.10 -6.45
C LYS A 21 8.53 8.72 -7.09
N GLY A 22 8.38 8.61 -8.40
CA GLY A 22 8.39 7.34 -9.13
C GLY A 22 7.03 6.66 -9.16
N PHE A 23 7.05 5.33 -9.19
CA PHE A 23 5.86 4.49 -9.29
C PHE A 23 5.19 4.34 -7.93
N ILE A 24 3.88 4.55 -7.88
CA ILE A 24 3.09 4.53 -6.65
C ILE A 24 2.30 3.22 -6.58
N TYR A 25 2.34 2.58 -5.42
CA TYR A 25 1.64 1.34 -5.15
C TYR A 25 0.87 1.39 -3.82
N SER A 26 -0.28 0.75 -3.78
CA SER A 26 -0.89 0.28 -2.53
C SER A 26 -0.26 -1.08 -2.19
N VAL A 27 0.06 -1.31 -0.92
CA VAL A 27 0.58 -2.60 -0.44
C VAL A 27 -0.10 -2.96 0.88
N GLN A 28 -0.39 -4.25 1.07
CA GLN A 28 -0.80 -4.76 2.36
C GLN A 28 0.43 -4.98 3.25
N LEU A 29 0.43 -4.41 4.44
CA LEU A 29 1.50 -4.62 5.43
C LEU A 29 1.18 -5.81 6.33
N ASP A 30 -0.07 -5.88 6.82
CA ASP A 30 -0.60 -6.92 7.70
C ASP A 30 -2.12 -7.04 7.49
N ALA A 31 -2.78 -7.95 8.20
CA ALA A 31 -4.25 -8.04 8.20
C ALA A 31 -4.89 -6.68 8.54
N GLY A 32 -5.68 -6.13 7.60
CA GLY A 32 -6.35 -4.84 7.74
C GLY A 32 -5.45 -3.60 7.72
N ARG A 33 -4.12 -3.75 7.57
CA ARG A 33 -3.16 -2.62 7.55
C ARG A 33 -2.49 -2.52 6.20
N TYR A 34 -2.49 -1.32 5.65
CA TYR A 34 -2.04 -1.01 4.30
C TYR A 34 -1.13 0.21 4.30
N ALA A 35 -0.38 0.36 3.21
CA ALA A 35 0.39 1.56 2.95
C ALA A 35 0.34 1.93 1.47
N VAL A 36 0.42 3.24 1.22
CA VAL A 36 0.81 3.76 -0.10
C VAL A 36 2.31 3.97 -0.07
N VAL A 37 3.01 3.39 -1.03
CA VAL A 37 4.46 3.48 -1.17
C VAL A 37 4.84 4.00 -2.55
N ALA A 38 5.94 4.75 -2.60
CA ALA A 38 6.60 5.14 -3.83
C ALA A 38 7.83 4.26 -4.05
N LEU A 39 8.00 3.74 -5.26
CA LEU A 39 9.19 3.04 -5.72
C LEU A 39 9.94 3.93 -6.72
N ASN A 40 11.17 4.28 -6.38
CA ASN A 40 12.07 5.02 -7.26
C ASN A 40 13.48 4.41 -7.20
N ASN A 41 14.00 3.93 -8.33
CA ASN A 41 15.34 3.33 -8.42
C ASN A 41 15.63 2.26 -7.34
N GLY A 42 14.64 1.41 -7.04
CA GLY A 42 14.75 0.37 -6.01
C GLY A 42 14.55 0.86 -4.57
N GLN A 43 14.48 2.17 -4.34
CA GLN A 43 14.15 2.74 -3.04
C GLN A 43 12.64 2.77 -2.84
N VAL A 44 12.18 2.19 -1.73
CA VAL A 44 10.78 2.19 -1.32
C VAL A 44 10.58 3.24 -0.24
N THR A 45 9.73 4.22 -0.49
CA THR A 45 9.37 5.28 0.46
C THR A 45 7.90 5.16 0.82
N THR A 46 7.59 5.04 2.11
CA THR A 46 6.20 5.05 2.57
C THR A 46 5.65 6.48 2.53
N LEU A 47 4.52 6.67 1.85
CA LEU A 47 3.84 7.97 1.75
C LEU A 47 2.70 8.07 2.76
N ILE A 48 1.89 7.02 2.89
CA ILE A 48 0.72 6.96 3.78
C ILE A 48 0.66 5.56 4.39
N GLN A 49 0.29 5.48 5.66
CA GLN A 49 -0.13 4.22 6.30
C GLN A 49 -1.56 4.36 6.79
N PHE A 50 -2.36 3.33 6.57
CA PHE A 50 -3.76 3.34 6.99
C PHE A 50 -4.21 1.95 7.42
N ALA A 51 -5.22 1.92 8.27
CA ALA A 51 -5.90 0.70 8.68
C ALA A 51 -7.34 0.76 8.17
N VAL A 52 -7.80 -0.33 7.56
CA VAL A 52 -9.20 -0.47 7.16
C VAL A 52 -9.99 -0.90 8.39
N GLN A 53 -10.94 -0.07 8.82
CA GLN A 53 -11.90 -0.49 9.82
C GLN A 53 -13.03 -1.24 9.12
N PRO A 54 -13.34 -2.49 9.50
CA PRO A 54 -14.50 -3.17 8.98
C PRO A 54 -15.76 -2.42 9.43
N TYR A 55 -16.49 -1.85 8.48
CA TYR A 55 -17.81 -1.31 8.76
C TYR A 55 -18.78 -2.48 8.89
N ALA A 56 -19.28 -2.72 10.11
CA ALA A 56 -20.39 -3.62 10.32
C ALA A 56 -21.65 -2.94 9.76
N VAL A 57 -22.01 -3.24 8.51
CA VAL A 57 -23.35 -2.93 8.01
C VAL A 57 -24.32 -3.74 8.86
N ARG A 58 -24.95 -3.11 9.86
CA ARG A 58 -26.17 -3.68 10.45
C ARG A 58 -27.26 -3.56 9.38
N MET A 59 -27.53 -4.66 8.69
CA MET A 59 -28.81 -4.79 8.00
C MET A 59 -29.87 -4.99 9.09
N GLU A 60 -30.65 -3.95 9.37
CA GLU A 60 -31.88 -4.11 10.13
C GLU A 60 -32.88 -4.85 9.24
N VAL A 61 -33.38 -5.99 9.73
CA VAL A 61 -34.42 -6.82 9.11
C VAL A 61 -35.78 -6.36 9.60
#